data_AF-A0A6G3WW95-F1
#
_entry.id   AF-A0A6G3WW95-F1
#
_cell.length_a   1.000
_cell.length_b   1.000
_cell.length_c   1.000
_cell.angle_alpha   90.00
_cell.angle_beta   90.00
_cell.angle_gamma   90.00
#
_symmetry.space_group_name_H-M   'P 1'
#
loop_
_entity.id
_entity.type
_entity.pdbx_description
1 polymer ?
#
loop_
_entity_poly.entity_id
_entity_poly.type
_entity_poly.pdbx_seq_one_letter_code
_entity_poly.pdbx_strand_id
1 'polypeptide(L)'
;MLEAKKTGKKVVATDETTATSYTVANTDGTLTTELTSGPERVWRDGSWRKVDVALAKGVDGTVRSKEHPHGLRLAGKGGTQAKSLKAAQNSPARDLVTLGSGDGSVTLQWKGALPEPE
;
A
#
# COMPACT_ATOMS: atom_id res chain seq x y z
N MET A 1 7.34 -18.53 -21.57
CA MET A 1 6.67 -19.60 -22.36
C MET A 1 7.44 -20.91 -22.40
N LEU A 2 8.72 -20.90 -22.76
CA LEU A 2 9.57 -22.12 -22.77
C LEU A 2 9.53 -22.88 -21.44
N GLU A 3 9.47 -22.17 -20.32
CA GLU A 3 9.45 -22.78 -18.99
C GLU A 3 8.14 -23.51 -18.67
N ALA A 4 6.98 -22.95 -19.01
CA ALA A 4 5.69 -23.63 -18.87
C ALA A 4 5.61 -24.89 -19.73
N LYS A 5 6.12 -24.83 -20.96
CA LYS A 5 6.23 -25.99 -21.86
C LYS A 5 7.20 -27.04 -21.32
N LYS A 6 8.37 -26.63 -20.82
CA LYS A 6 9.40 -27.53 -20.27
C LYS A 6 8.95 -28.22 -18.98
N THR A 7 8.23 -27.51 -18.12
CA THR A 7 7.83 -28.03 -16.80
C THR A 7 6.45 -28.69 -16.80
N GLY A 8 5.65 -28.49 -17.85
CA GLY A 8 4.25 -28.94 -17.89
C GLY A 8 3.37 -28.26 -16.84
N LYS A 9 3.82 -27.13 -16.28
CA LYS A 9 3.08 -26.33 -15.29
C LYS A 9 2.79 -24.95 -15.84
N LYS A 10 1.67 -24.38 -15.42
CA LYS A 10 1.37 -22.96 -15.65
C LYS A 10 2.41 -22.10 -14.93
N VAL A 11 2.94 -21.10 -15.61
CA VAL A 11 3.94 -20.18 -15.06
C VAL A 11 3.45 -18.74 -15.23
N VAL A 12 3.58 -17.94 -14.18
CA VAL A 12 3.23 -16.52 -14.23
C VAL A 12 4.18 -15.79 -15.17
N ALA A 13 3.62 -15.00 -16.09
CA ALA A 13 4.38 -14.08 -16.92
C ALA A 13 4.52 -12.77 -16.14
N THR A 14 5.57 -12.71 -15.31
CA THR A 14 5.80 -11.61 -14.35
C THR A 14 5.86 -10.24 -15.01
N ASP A 15 6.53 -10.14 -16.17
CA ASP A 15 6.72 -8.88 -16.91
C ASP A 15 5.45 -8.38 -17.60
N GLU A 16 4.49 -9.28 -17.87
CA GLU A 16 3.18 -8.97 -18.47
C GLU A 16 2.10 -8.73 -17.41
N THR A 17 2.40 -9.09 -16.16
CA THR A 17 1.51 -8.87 -15.01
C THR A 17 1.64 -7.42 -14.56
N THR A 18 0.52 -6.81 -14.20
CA THR A 18 0.48 -5.45 -13.64
C THR A 18 -0.39 -5.44 -12.38
N ALA A 19 -0.62 -4.26 -11.80
CA ALA A 19 -1.55 -4.13 -10.69
C ALA A 19 -2.98 -4.60 -11.03
N THR A 20 -3.41 -4.46 -12.29
CA THR A 20 -4.77 -4.73 -12.78
C THR A 20 -4.85 -5.86 -13.81
N SER A 21 -3.71 -6.48 -14.16
CA SER A 21 -3.65 -7.63 -15.05
C SER A 21 -2.86 -8.78 -14.41
N TYR A 22 -3.28 -10.02 -14.64
CA TYR A 22 -2.54 -11.21 -14.25
C TYR A 22 -2.40 -12.14 -15.44
N THR A 23 -1.17 -12.38 -15.88
CA THR A 23 -0.90 -13.15 -17.09
C THR A 23 -0.19 -14.45 -16.75
N VAL A 24 -0.72 -15.55 -17.28
CA VAL A 24 -0.20 -16.91 -17.10
C VAL A 24 0.15 -17.50 -18.46
N ALA A 25 1.37 -18.04 -18.56
CA ALA A 25 1.76 -18.90 -19.67
C ALA A 25 1.24 -20.33 -19.44
N ASN A 26 0.41 -20.80 -20.36
CA ASN A 26 -0.15 -22.14 -20.35
C ASN A 26 0.84 -23.17 -20.94
N THR A 27 0.60 -24.44 -20.63
CA THR A 27 1.44 -25.56 -21.06
C THR A 27 1.38 -25.81 -22.57
N ASP A 28 0.30 -25.40 -23.22
CA ASP A 28 0.12 -25.46 -24.68
C ASP A 28 0.87 -24.33 -25.43
N GLY A 29 1.39 -23.33 -24.70
CA GLY A 29 2.07 -22.16 -25.25
C GLY A 29 1.19 -20.94 -25.46
N THR A 30 -0.09 -20.99 -25.09
CA THR A 30 -0.97 -19.82 -25.07
C THR A 30 -0.71 -18.96 -23.82
N LEU A 31 -1.21 -17.72 -23.82
CA LEU A 31 -1.31 -16.88 -22.63
C LEU A 31 -2.76 -16.72 -22.23
N THR A 32 -3.02 -16.72 -20.93
CA THR A 32 -4.30 -16.28 -20.36
C THR A 32 -4.04 -15.04 -19.51
N THR A 33 -4.82 -13.99 -19.76
CA THR A 33 -4.76 -12.75 -18.97
C THR A 33 -6.11 -12.52 -18.30
N GLU A 34 -6.08 -12.33 -16.98
CA GLU A 34 -7.21 -11.88 -16.18
C GLU A 34 -7.07 -10.36 -15.94
N LEU A 35 -8.17 -9.63 -16.08
CA LEU A 35 -8.23 -8.17 -15.91
C LEU A 35 -9.16 -7.80 -14.77
N THR A 36 -8.79 -6.78 -14.00
CA THR A 36 -9.55 -6.32 -12.84
C THR A 36 -9.80 -4.81 -12.93
N SER A 37 -10.92 -4.34 -12.37
CA SER A 37 -11.27 -2.91 -12.38
C SER A 37 -10.37 -2.05 -11.48
N GLY A 38 -9.62 -2.67 -10.57
CA GLY A 38 -8.70 -2.00 -9.67
C GLY A 38 -7.52 -2.89 -9.27
N PRO A 39 -6.51 -2.31 -8.60
CA PRO A 39 -5.31 -3.03 -8.18
C PRO A 39 -5.62 -4.22 -7.26
N GLU A 40 -5.18 -5.41 -7.65
CA GLU A 40 -5.22 -6.61 -6.78
C GLU A 40 -3.84 -7.07 -6.32
N ARG A 41 -2.79 -6.49 -6.92
CA ARG A 41 -1.41 -6.87 -6.66
C ARG A 41 -0.48 -5.68 -6.72
N VAL A 42 0.61 -5.76 -5.97
CA VAL A 42 1.65 -4.74 -5.86
C VAL A 42 3.01 -5.37 -6.14
N TRP A 43 3.87 -4.63 -6.84
CA TRP A 43 5.26 -5.05 -7.05
C TRP A 43 6.10 -4.60 -5.86
N ARG A 44 6.73 -5.57 -5.18
CA ARG A 44 7.61 -5.35 -4.02
C ARG A 44 8.77 -6.32 -4.07
N ASP A 45 9.97 -5.79 -3.87
CA ASP A 45 11.20 -6.58 -3.72
C ASP A 45 11.39 -7.63 -4.83
N GLY A 46 11.06 -7.27 -6.07
CA GLY A 46 11.19 -8.16 -7.23
C GLY A 46 10.09 -9.22 -7.38
N SER A 47 8.96 -9.06 -6.68
CA SER A 47 7.85 -10.02 -6.72
C SER A 47 6.48 -9.34 -6.72
N TRP A 48 5.51 -9.96 -7.39
CA TRP A 48 4.10 -9.60 -7.25
C TRP A 48 3.55 -10.14 -5.93
N ARG A 49 2.98 -9.26 -5.11
CA ARG A 49 2.28 -9.61 -3.87
C ARG A 49 0.83 -9.22 -3.97
N LYS A 50 -0.04 -10.00 -3.33
CA LYS A 50 -1.46 -9.66 -3.25
C LYS A 50 -1.62 -8.38 -2.43
N VAL A 51 -2.54 -7.52 -2.85
CA VAL A 51 -2.97 -6.37 -2.05
C VAL A 51 -3.50 -6.86 -0.70
N ASP A 52 -2.91 -6.33 0.36
CA ASP A 52 -3.31 -6.53 1.75
C ASP A 52 -3.37 -5.15 2.40
N VAL A 53 -4.60 -4.68 2.64
CA VAL A 53 -4.81 -3.35 3.21
C VAL A 53 -4.79 -3.35 4.74
N ALA A 54 -4.57 -4.51 5.38
CA ALA A 54 -4.52 -4.61 6.83
C ALA A 54 -3.42 -3.69 7.40
N LEU A 55 -3.75 -3.05 8.50
CA LEU A 55 -2.87 -2.12 9.18
C LEU A 55 -1.96 -2.86 10.17
N ALA A 56 -0.71 -2.44 10.23
CA ALA A 56 0.29 -2.96 11.15
C ALA A 56 1.08 -1.79 11.76
N LYS A 57 1.35 -1.89 13.06
CA LYS A 57 2.13 -0.90 13.78
C LYS A 57 3.62 -1.05 13.46
N GLY A 58 4.25 0.06 13.08
CA GLY A 58 5.69 0.17 12.86
C GLY A 58 6.44 0.44 14.16
N VAL A 59 7.74 0.12 14.15
CA VAL A 59 8.65 0.38 15.28
C VAL A 59 8.82 1.87 15.57
N ASP A 60 8.56 2.73 14.58
CA ASP A 60 8.57 4.19 14.68
C ASP A 60 7.26 4.77 15.25
N GLY A 61 6.33 3.91 15.68
CA GLY A 61 5.03 4.29 16.23
C GLY A 61 3.99 4.68 15.17
N THR A 62 4.36 4.73 13.89
CA THR A 62 3.39 4.91 12.80
C THR A 62 2.63 3.62 12.53
N VAL A 63 1.46 3.71 11.90
CA VAL A 63 0.72 2.53 11.44
C VAL A 63 0.75 2.51 9.92
N ARG A 64 1.14 1.39 9.32
CA ARG A 64 1.26 1.23 7.87
C ARG A 64 0.36 0.10 7.40
N SER A 65 -0.23 0.28 6.23
CA SER A 65 -0.88 -0.83 5.54
C SER A 65 0.18 -1.77 4.96
N LYS A 66 -0.06 -3.09 5.03
CA LYS A 66 0.93 -4.10 4.66
C LYS A 66 1.34 -4.03 3.19
N GLU A 67 0.37 -4.03 2.28
CA GLU A 67 0.58 -4.10 0.82
C GLU A 67 -0.41 -3.19 0.06
N HIS A 68 -0.65 -1.98 0.57
CA HIS A 68 -1.48 -1.00 -0.11
C HIS A 68 -0.83 -0.53 -1.43
N PRO A 69 -1.55 -0.48 -2.57
CA PRO A 69 -1.00 -0.07 -3.87
C PRO A 69 -0.24 1.25 -3.86
N HIS A 70 -0.82 2.24 -3.16
CA HIS A 70 -0.26 3.58 -3.07
C HIS A 70 0.45 3.87 -1.75
N GLY A 71 0.56 2.90 -0.83
CA GLY A 71 1.13 3.15 0.50
C GLY A 71 0.23 4.03 1.38
N LEU A 72 -0.58 3.39 2.22
CA LEU A 72 -1.37 4.07 3.26
C LEU A 72 -0.59 4.04 4.57
N ARG A 73 -0.44 5.21 5.20
CA ARG A 73 0.23 5.38 6.49
C ARG A 73 -0.56 6.32 7.40
N LEU A 74 -0.71 5.95 8.65
CA LEU A 74 -1.25 6.76 9.72
C LEU A 74 -0.10 7.17 10.66
N ALA A 75 -0.14 8.41 11.12
CA ALA A 75 0.83 8.90 12.08
C ALA A 75 0.65 8.24 13.45
N GLY A 76 1.76 8.12 14.18
CA GLY A 76 1.74 7.71 15.58
C GLY A 76 1.32 8.83 16.53
N LYS A 77 1.27 8.48 17.81
CA LYS A 77 1.10 9.44 18.92
C LYS A 77 2.04 10.63 18.77
N GLY A 78 1.56 11.81 19.11
CA GLY A 78 2.42 12.99 19.17
C GLY A 78 1.64 14.30 19.19
N GLY A 79 2.37 15.41 19.28
CA GLY A 79 1.79 16.72 19.57
C GLY A 79 1.46 16.90 21.05
N THR A 80 1.14 18.13 21.43
CA THR A 80 0.84 18.50 22.81
C THR A 80 -0.66 18.66 22.98
N GLN A 81 -1.22 18.07 24.03
CA GLN A 81 -2.63 18.22 24.33
C GLN A 81 -2.92 19.69 24.66
N ALA A 82 -3.86 20.29 23.93
CA ALA A 82 -4.23 21.66 24.14
C ALA A 82 -4.99 21.82 25.47
N LYS A 83 -4.67 22.89 26.21
CA LYS A 83 -5.32 23.21 27.50
C LYS A 83 -6.64 23.99 27.35
N SER A 84 -6.99 24.39 26.13
CA SER A 84 -8.25 25.07 25.79
C SER A 84 -8.55 24.97 24.29
N LEU A 85 -9.80 25.21 23.89
CA LEU A 85 -10.22 25.28 22.47
C LEU A 85 -9.41 26.31 21.67
N LYS A 86 -9.16 27.49 22.24
CA LYS A 86 -8.36 28.55 21.61
C LYS A 86 -6.90 28.11 21.42
N ALA A 87 -6.33 27.38 22.37
CA ALA A 87 -4.98 26.81 22.23
C ALA A 87 -4.94 25.68 21.18
N ALA A 88 -6.01 24.88 21.07
CA ALA A 88 -6.12 23.84 20.05
C ALA A 88 -6.16 24.43 18.64
N GLN A 89 -6.92 25.52 18.43
CA GLN A 89 -6.98 26.23 17.15
C GLN A 89 -5.63 26.76 16.69
N ASN A 90 -4.76 27.14 17.64
CA ASN A 90 -3.41 27.65 17.39
C ASN A 90 -2.32 26.55 17.42
N SER A 91 -2.70 25.29 17.64
CA SER A 91 -1.72 24.21 17.68
C SER A 91 -1.12 23.99 16.30
N PRO A 92 0.17 23.61 16.21
CA PRO A 92 0.79 23.26 14.95
C PRO A 92 0.03 22.08 14.32
N ALA A 93 -0.16 22.16 13.00
CA ALA A 93 -0.66 21.04 12.23
C ALA A 93 0.42 19.96 12.13
N ARG A 94 0.01 18.71 12.23
CA ARG A 94 0.87 17.54 12.03
C ARG A 94 0.17 16.51 11.16
N ASP A 95 0.94 15.65 10.52
CA ASP A 95 0.36 14.63 9.66
C ASP A 95 -0.48 13.64 10.47
N LEU A 96 -1.61 13.25 9.90
CA LEU A 96 -2.52 12.25 10.45
C LEU A 96 -2.58 11.03 9.54
N VAL A 97 -2.89 11.23 8.27
CA VAL A 97 -2.91 10.17 7.24
C VAL A 97 -2.12 10.64 6.04
N THR A 98 -1.22 9.80 5.55
CA THR A 98 -0.57 9.95 4.25
C THR A 98 -1.00 8.80 3.35
N LEU A 99 -1.44 9.13 2.15
CA LEU A 99 -1.68 8.19 1.07
C LEU A 99 -0.76 8.56 -0.10
N GLY A 100 -0.02 7.60 -0.65
CA GLY A 100 0.93 7.87 -1.72
C GLY A 100 2.38 7.84 -1.25
N SER A 101 3.30 8.17 -2.14
CA SER A 101 4.73 8.24 -1.88
C SER A 101 5.39 9.28 -2.78
N GLY A 102 6.49 9.89 -2.31
CA GLY A 102 7.16 10.98 -3.01
C GLY A 102 6.21 12.12 -3.36
N ASP A 103 6.33 12.63 -4.58
CA ASP A 103 5.54 13.77 -5.09
C ASP A 103 4.07 13.44 -5.35
N GLY A 104 3.72 12.15 -5.44
CA GLY A 104 2.35 11.65 -5.64
C GLY A 104 1.59 11.39 -4.33
N SER A 105 1.90 12.12 -3.26
CA SER A 105 1.30 11.89 -1.94
C SER A 105 0.28 12.95 -1.56
N VAL A 106 -0.78 12.51 -0.89
CA VAL A 106 -1.80 13.36 -0.26
C VAL A 106 -1.73 13.13 1.24
N THR A 107 -1.66 14.22 2.01
CA THR A 107 -1.59 14.14 3.47
C THR A 107 -2.72 14.95 4.10
N LEU A 108 -3.49 14.27 4.94
CA LEU A 108 -4.41 14.92 5.87
C LEU A 108 -3.65 15.30 7.13
N GLN A 109 -3.81 16.55 7.55
CA GLN A 109 -3.18 17.06 8.76
C GLN A 109 -4.20 17.31 9.89
N TRP A 110 -3.72 17.19 11.11
CA TRP A 110 -4.46 17.36 12.36
C TRP A 110 -3.82 18.45 13.20
N LYS A 111 -4.65 19.31 13.83
CA LYS A 111 -4.17 20.33 14.77
C LYS A 111 -4.32 19.84 16.20
N GLY A 112 -3.20 19.76 16.91
CA GLY A 112 -3.15 19.33 18.32
C GLY A 112 -2.57 17.92 18.50
N ALA A 113 -2.79 17.35 19.68
CA ALA A 113 -2.29 16.01 19.99
C ALA A 113 -3.05 14.92 19.21
N LEU A 114 -2.29 13.91 18.78
CA LEU A 114 -2.81 12.63 18.32
C LEU A 114 -2.57 11.57 19.39
N PRO A 115 -3.61 10.78 19.75
CA PRO A 115 -3.43 9.63 20.61
C PRO A 115 -2.62 8.54 19.90
N GLU A 116 -2.27 7.51 20.65
CA GLU A 116 -1.71 6.30 20.05
C GLU A 116 -2.81 5.57 19.28
N PRO A 117 -2.58 5.18 18.02
CA PRO A 117 -3.53 4.36 17.26
C PRO A 117 -3.74 3.00 17.92
N GLU A 118 -4.98 2.51 17.91
CA GLU A 118 -5.37 1.17 18.38
C GLU A 118 -4.99 0.04 17.40
#